data_AF-A0A6N9YHU4-F1
#
_entry.id   AF-A0A6N9YHU4-F1
#
_cell.length_a   1.000
_cell.length_b   1.000
_cell.length_c   1.000
_cell.angle_alpha   90.00
_cell.angle_beta   90.00
_cell.angle_gamma   90.00
#
_symmetry.space_group_name_H-M   'P 1'
#
loop_
_entity.id
_entity.type
_entity.pdbx_description
1 polymer ?
#
loop_
_entity_poly.entity_id
_entity_poly.type
_entity_poly.pdbx_seq_one_letter_code
_entity_poly.pdbx_strand_id
1 'polypeptide(L)'
;MTRARRSRAGRRPGGASTRDDVLVAARAEFEERGYEGATVRAIAARANVDPAMIHHFFGNKENLFLVAMQINLDPAVITDAIRSSPRDEIGERAVRTFLAVWGDPKVRGPLLALLRSAMTHGAAAALLRQFVTRVLLSRIVVVFGDAPDAALRAEAMVSQLIGMAVLRFVVQVEPLASASEEEIVALIGPVIQQYVPPS
;
A
#
# COMPACT_ATOMS: atom_id res chain seq x y z
N MET A 1 18.90 6.51 59.21
CA MET A 1 17.59 6.92 58.66
C MET A 1 17.82 7.81 57.44
N THR A 2 17.55 7.26 56.25
CA THR A 2 16.87 7.80 55.03
C THR A 2 16.64 9.32 55.00
N ARG A 3 16.86 10.09 53.91
CA ARG A 3 16.74 9.80 52.47
C ARG A 3 17.46 10.87 51.63
N ALA A 4 18.08 10.45 50.53
CA ALA A 4 18.68 11.30 49.52
C ALA A 4 17.68 11.75 48.43
N ARG A 5 17.92 12.98 47.96
CA ARG A 5 17.82 13.54 46.58
C ARG A 5 16.51 13.53 45.77
N ARG A 6 16.18 14.76 45.34
CA ARG A 6 15.41 15.17 44.15
C ARG A 6 15.61 14.26 42.92
N SER A 7 14.56 14.09 42.10
CA SER A 7 14.75 14.20 40.64
C SER A 7 13.52 14.80 39.94
N ARG A 8 13.82 15.72 39.02
CA ARG A 8 12.94 16.42 38.08
C ARG A 8 12.08 15.43 37.29
N ALA A 9 10.76 15.63 37.31
CA ALA A 9 9.88 15.03 36.30
C ALA A 9 10.25 15.62 34.93
N GLY A 10 10.92 14.79 34.12
CA GLY A 10 11.33 15.12 32.77
C GLY A 10 10.12 15.29 31.86
N ARG A 11 10.11 16.41 31.14
CA ARG A 11 9.22 16.72 30.02
C ARG A 11 9.34 15.59 28.98
N ARG A 12 8.28 14.78 28.82
CA ARG A 12 8.19 13.76 27.77
C ARG A 12 8.27 14.44 26.39
N PRO A 13 9.09 13.97 25.43
CA PRO A 13 9.13 14.51 24.08
C PRO A 13 7.88 14.05 23.29
N GLY A 14 6.72 14.64 23.58
CA GLY A 14 5.39 14.11 23.27
C GLY A 14 4.79 14.50 21.91
N GLY A 15 5.53 14.38 20.81
CA GLY A 15 4.99 14.62 19.46
C GLY A 15 5.14 13.43 18.54
N ALA A 16 6.39 13.02 18.31
CA ALA A 16 6.72 11.89 17.44
C ALA A 16 6.36 10.54 18.08
N SER A 17 6.69 10.34 19.37
CA SER A 17 6.49 9.04 20.02
C SER A 17 5.01 8.65 20.10
N THR A 18 4.12 9.57 20.48
CA THR A 18 2.69 9.24 20.65
C THR A 18 1.99 8.95 19.32
N ARG A 19 2.36 9.65 18.25
CA ARG A 19 1.83 9.37 16.91
C ARG A 19 2.28 7.98 16.43
N ASP A 20 3.54 7.65 16.64
CA ASP A 20 4.11 6.35 16.25
C ASP A 20 3.54 5.20 17.09
N ASP A 21 3.34 5.41 18.40
CA ASP A 21 2.69 4.45 19.31
C ASP A 21 1.27 4.10 18.81
N VAL A 22 0.50 5.10 18.36
CA VAL A 22 -0.82 4.88 17.76
C VAL A 22 -0.72 4.09 16.46
N LEU A 23 0.29 4.33 15.61
CA LEU A 23 0.46 3.59 14.36
C LEU A 23 0.80 2.12 14.59
N VAL A 24 1.66 1.83 15.58
CA VAL A 24 1.99 0.46 15.98
C VAL A 24 0.75 -0.26 16.52
N ALA A 25 -0.01 0.38 17.41
CA ALA A 25 -1.24 -0.17 17.95
C ALA A 25 -2.31 -0.38 16.88
N ALA A 26 -2.48 0.58 15.97
CA ALA A 26 -3.45 0.51 14.88
C ALA A 26 -3.13 -0.65 13.94
N ARG A 27 -1.86 -0.81 13.55
CA ARG A 27 -1.41 -1.92 12.71
C ARG A 27 -1.75 -3.27 13.34
N ALA A 28 -1.39 -3.48 14.61
CA ALA A 28 -1.68 -4.73 15.31
C ALA A 28 -3.19 -5.00 15.36
N GLU A 29 -4.01 -3.99 15.69
CA GLU A 29 -5.46 -4.15 15.77
C GLU A 29 -6.09 -4.46 14.39
N PHE A 30 -5.63 -3.79 13.32
CA PHE A 30 -6.09 -4.04 11.96
C PHE A 30 -5.65 -5.40 11.42
N GLU A 31 -4.45 -5.87 11.76
CA GLU A 31 -3.96 -7.19 11.39
C GLU A 31 -4.72 -8.31 12.12
N GLU A 32 -5.00 -8.12 13.42
CA GLU A 32 -5.71 -9.12 14.25
C GLU A 32 -7.21 -9.20 13.93
N ARG A 33 -7.87 -8.06 13.67
CA ARG A 33 -9.34 -7.98 13.61
C ARG A 33 -9.89 -7.54 12.25
N GLY A 34 -9.02 -7.26 11.30
CA GLY A 34 -9.38 -6.65 10.02
C GLY A 34 -9.85 -5.20 10.18
N TYR A 35 -10.19 -4.56 9.06
CA TYR A 35 -10.63 -3.17 9.05
C TYR A 35 -11.88 -2.95 9.91
N GLU A 36 -12.95 -3.73 9.75
CA GLU A 36 -14.21 -3.52 10.49
C GLU A 36 -14.07 -3.82 11.99
N GLY A 37 -13.46 -4.96 12.34
CA GLY A 37 -13.33 -5.41 13.73
C GLY A 37 -12.42 -4.52 14.59
N ALA A 38 -11.47 -3.82 13.98
CA ALA A 38 -10.66 -2.82 14.66
C ALA A 38 -11.49 -1.56 14.98
N THR A 39 -11.50 -1.11 16.23
CA THR A 39 -12.19 0.15 16.59
C THR A 39 -11.19 1.21 17.04
N VAL A 40 -11.49 2.48 16.75
CA VAL A 40 -10.66 3.62 17.22
C VAL A 40 -10.46 3.57 18.74
N ARG A 41 -11.47 3.14 19.50
CA ARG A 41 -11.38 2.96 20.95
C ARG A 41 -10.42 1.84 21.34
N ALA A 42 -10.47 0.69 20.67
CA ALA A 42 -9.55 -0.42 20.95
C ALA A 42 -8.10 -0.05 20.60
N ILE A 43 -7.89 0.67 19.49
CA ILE A 43 -6.58 1.19 19.10
C ILE A 43 -6.07 2.19 20.14
N ALA A 44 -6.91 3.14 20.57
CA ALA A 44 -6.55 4.13 21.60
C ALA A 44 -6.19 3.47 22.93
N ALA A 45 -6.96 2.48 23.35
CA ALA A 45 -6.68 1.70 24.55
C ALA A 45 -5.35 0.94 24.43
N ARG A 46 -5.07 0.32 23.28
CA ARG A 46 -3.81 -0.39 23.01
C ARG A 46 -2.60 0.56 22.98
N ALA A 47 -2.77 1.76 22.44
CA ALA A 47 -1.74 2.81 22.42
C ALA A 47 -1.63 3.58 23.74
N ASN A 48 -2.51 3.34 24.71
CA ASN A 48 -2.62 4.09 25.97
C ASN A 48 -2.77 5.61 25.74
N VAL A 49 -3.65 5.99 24.82
CA VAL A 49 -3.99 7.39 24.49
C VAL A 49 -5.49 7.63 24.55
N ASP A 50 -5.89 8.90 24.59
CA ASP A 50 -7.29 9.26 24.43
C ASP A 50 -7.75 9.08 22.96
N PRO A 51 -8.94 8.51 22.69
CA PRO A 51 -9.47 8.37 21.32
C PRO A 51 -9.52 9.67 20.51
N ALA A 52 -9.69 10.82 21.15
CA ALA A 52 -9.65 12.13 20.49
C ALA A 52 -8.28 12.44 19.89
N MET A 53 -7.18 11.90 20.45
CA MET A 53 -5.84 12.06 19.86
C MET A 53 -5.72 11.35 18.51
N ILE A 54 -6.41 10.23 18.31
CA ILE A 54 -6.43 9.53 17.03
C ILE A 54 -7.14 10.39 15.97
N HIS A 55 -8.29 10.98 16.32
CA HIS A 55 -8.97 11.93 15.45
C HIS A 55 -8.13 13.17 15.17
N HIS A 56 -7.40 13.67 16.16
CA HIS A 56 -6.51 14.82 15.97
C HIS A 56 -5.35 14.51 15.00
N PHE A 57 -4.69 13.36 15.14
CA PHE A 57 -3.53 13.01 14.32
C PHE A 57 -3.86 12.47 12.94
N PHE A 58 -5.00 11.78 12.81
CA PHE A 58 -5.33 11.01 11.60
C PHE A 58 -6.68 11.38 11.02
N GLY A 59 -7.50 12.20 11.68
CA GLY A 59 -8.84 12.59 11.21
C GLY A 59 -9.86 11.48 11.39
N ASN A 60 -9.73 10.39 10.63
CA ASN A 60 -10.67 9.26 10.65
C ASN A 60 -9.94 7.90 10.64
N LYS A 61 -10.71 6.83 10.88
CA LYS A 61 -10.22 5.44 10.90
C LYS A 61 -9.64 5.00 9.54
N GLU A 62 -10.17 5.52 8.44
CA GLU A 62 -9.71 5.25 7.08
C GLU A 62 -8.28 5.74 6.86
N ASN A 63 -8.02 7.01 7.16
CA ASN A 63 -6.70 7.61 7.03
C ASN A 63 -5.72 7.01 8.05
N LEU A 64 -6.18 6.72 9.28
CA LEU A 64 -5.38 5.93 10.22
C LEU A 64 -5.00 4.58 9.63
N PHE A 65 -5.93 3.85 8.99
CA PHE A 65 -5.64 2.57 8.35
C PHE A 65 -4.56 2.73 7.28
N LEU A 66 -4.71 3.67 6.35
CA LEU A 66 -3.73 3.89 5.27
C LEU A 66 -2.32 4.19 5.82
N VAL A 67 -2.23 5.07 6.82
CA VAL A 67 -0.95 5.46 7.44
C VAL A 67 -0.38 4.34 8.31
N ALA A 68 -1.20 3.67 9.11
CA ALA A 68 -0.78 2.56 10.00
C ALA A 68 -0.27 1.38 9.20
N MET A 69 -0.93 1.07 8.08
CA MET A 69 -0.51 0.07 7.12
C MET A 69 0.74 0.50 6.34
N GLN A 70 1.31 1.69 6.55
CA GLN A 70 2.48 2.19 5.81
C GLN A 70 2.31 1.97 4.30
N ILE A 71 1.10 2.20 3.79
CA ILE A 71 0.87 2.26 2.35
C ILE A 71 1.44 3.61 1.89
N ASN A 72 2.76 3.70 1.95
CA ASN A 72 3.58 4.84 1.62
C ASN A 72 4.32 4.49 0.33
N LEU A 73 3.54 4.10 -0.67
CA LEU A 73 4.04 4.02 -2.03
C LEU A 73 4.29 5.45 -2.45
N ASP A 74 5.56 5.87 -2.44
CA ASP A 74 5.93 7.13 -3.08
C ASP A 74 5.55 6.99 -4.55
N PRO A 75 4.47 7.66 -4.98
CA PRO A 75 3.96 7.34 -6.29
C PRO A 75 4.84 7.98 -7.37
N ALA A 76 5.78 8.86 -7.01
CA ALA A 76 6.86 9.29 -7.90
C ALA A 76 7.72 8.12 -8.37
N VAL A 77 8.02 7.13 -7.53
CA VAL A 77 8.80 5.93 -7.91
C VAL A 77 8.15 5.19 -9.08
N ILE A 78 6.83 5.00 -9.02
CA ILE A 78 6.06 4.33 -10.08
C ILE A 78 6.04 5.18 -11.36
N THR A 79 5.91 6.50 -11.22
CA THR A 79 5.76 7.40 -12.39
C THR A 79 7.08 7.68 -13.08
N ASP A 80 8.16 7.84 -12.31
CA ASP A 80 9.49 8.12 -12.83
C ASP A 80 10.07 6.90 -13.53
N ALA A 81 9.77 5.69 -13.03
CA ALA A 81 10.08 4.47 -13.73
C ALA A 81 9.43 4.43 -15.13
N ILE A 82 8.13 4.72 -15.21
CA ILE A 82 7.39 4.64 -16.47
C ILE A 82 7.74 5.80 -17.42
N ARG A 83 7.81 7.04 -16.92
CA ARG A 83 8.03 8.25 -17.75
C ARG A 83 9.45 8.34 -18.33
N SER A 84 10.44 7.79 -17.64
CA SER A 84 11.84 7.80 -18.09
C SER A 84 12.19 6.67 -19.06
N SER A 85 11.25 5.77 -19.37
CA SER A 85 11.48 4.64 -20.27
C SER A 85 11.06 4.96 -21.71
N PRO A 86 11.80 4.46 -22.71
CA PRO A 86 11.29 4.36 -24.08
C PRO A 86 9.90 3.71 -24.09
N ARG A 87 8.98 4.16 -24.96
CA ARG A 87 7.58 3.69 -24.93
C ARG A 87 7.46 2.19 -25.15
N ASP A 88 8.34 1.60 -25.94
CA ASP A 88 8.45 0.17 -26.23
C ASP A 88 9.00 -0.67 -25.07
N GLU A 89 9.55 -0.03 -24.03
CA GLU A 89 10.07 -0.68 -22.82
C GLU A 89 9.18 -0.48 -21.58
N ILE A 90 8.09 0.29 -21.70
CA ILE A 90 7.19 0.62 -20.58
C ILE A 90 6.67 -0.64 -19.88
N GLY A 91 6.29 -1.66 -20.64
CA GLY A 91 5.73 -2.90 -20.11
C GLY A 91 6.74 -3.66 -19.25
N GLU A 92 7.98 -3.80 -19.75
CA GLU A 92 9.07 -4.41 -18.99
C GLU A 92 9.33 -3.65 -17.69
N ARG A 93 9.48 -2.33 -17.80
CA ARG A 93 9.77 -1.46 -16.65
C ARG A 93 8.64 -1.49 -15.62
N ALA A 94 7.39 -1.53 -16.06
CA ALA A 94 6.23 -1.62 -15.19
C ALA A 94 6.25 -2.93 -14.38
N VAL A 95 6.53 -4.07 -15.03
CA VAL A 95 6.64 -5.37 -14.34
C VAL A 95 7.80 -5.36 -13.34
N ARG A 96 8.99 -4.89 -13.73
CA ARG A 96 10.15 -4.78 -12.82
C ARG A 96 9.85 -3.91 -11.59
N THR A 97 9.28 -2.73 -11.82
CA THR A 97 8.93 -1.80 -10.74
C THR A 97 7.90 -2.42 -9.80
N PHE A 98 6.91 -3.11 -10.37
CA PHE A 98 5.89 -3.81 -9.61
C PHE A 98 6.48 -4.95 -8.77
N LEU A 99 7.37 -5.77 -9.33
CA LEU A 99 8.05 -6.85 -8.61
C LEU A 99 8.94 -6.31 -7.49
N ALA A 100 9.69 -5.23 -7.72
CA ALA A 100 10.51 -4.59 -6.69
C ALA A 100 9.65 -4.10 -5.51
N VAL A 101 8.51 -3.47 -5.80
CA VAL A 101 7.55 -3.00 -4.79
C VAL A 101 6.93 -4.16 -4.01
N TRP A 102 6.50 -5.22 -4.69
CA TRP A 102 5.86 -6.38 -4.07
C TRP A 102 6.84 -7.38 -3.44
N GLY A 103 8.12 -7.27 -3.78
CA GLY A 103 9.22 -8.02 -3.19
C GLY A 103 9.50 -7.59 -1.75
N ASP A 104 9.24 -6.33 -1.39
CA ASP A 104 9.40 -5.83 -0.01
C ASP A 104 8.22 -6.29 0.88
N PRO A 105 8.46 -7.16 1.89
CA PRO A 105 7.41 -7.62 2.80
C PRO A 105 6.72 -6.47 3.56
N LYS A 106 7.42 -5.35 3.80
CA LYS A 106 6.89 -4.18 4.50
C LYS A 106 5.82 -3.46 3.69
N VAL A 107 5.89 -3.54 2.36
CA VAL A 107 4.90 -2.97 1.44
C VAL A 107 3.82 -4.00 1.10
N ARG A 108 4.23 -5.24 0.82
CA ARG A 108 3.32 -6.33 0.43
C ARG A 108 2.31 -6.68 1.52
N GLY A 109 2.76 -6.91 2.75
CA GLY A 109 1.88 -7.36 3.85
C GLY A 109 0.67 -6.45 4.03
N PRO A 110 0.87 -5.12 4.08
CA PRO A 110 -0.22 -4.17 4.19
C PRO A 110 -1.21 -4.10 3.03
N LEU A 111 -0.71 -4.13 1.80
CA LEU A 111 -1.57 -4.18 0.61
C LEU A 111 -2.43 -5.45 0.59
N LEU A 112 -1.87 -6.58 1.02
CA LEU A 112 -2.60 -7.84 1.15
C LEU A 112 -3.68 -7.79 2.24
N ALA A 113 -3.41 -7.15 3.38
CA ALA A 113 -4.42 -6.97 4.42
C ALA A 113 -5.61 -6.11 3.93
N LEU A 114 -5.34 -5.05 3.17
CA LEU A 114 -6.37 -4.24 2.54
C LEU A 114 -7.16 -5.04 1.49
N LEU A 115 -6.48 -5.78 0.61
CA LEU A 115 -7.12 -6.62 -0.40
C LEU A 115 -8.03 -7.68 0.22
N ARG A 116 -7.57 -8.39 1.27
CA ARG A 116 -8.38 -9.37 2.02
C ARG A 116 -9.61 -8.73 2.66
N SER A 117 -9.42 -7.56 3.27
CA SER A 117 -10.52 -6.80 3.89
C SER A 117 -11.55 -6.38 2.84
N ALA A 118 -11.10 -5.95 1.64
CA ALA A 118 -11.97 -5.54 0.54
C ALA A 118 -12.84 -6.68 -0.03
N MET A 119 -12.36 -7.92 -0.02
CA MET A 119 -13.14 -9.08 -0.49
C MET A 119 -14.35 -9.41 0.41
N THR A 120 -14.31 -8.97 1.66
CA THR A 120 -15.30 -9.34 2.69
C THR A 120 -16.10 -8.13 3.19
N HIS A 121 -15.64 -6.90 2.92
CA HIS A 121 -16.23 -5.68 3.47
C HIS A 121 -16.24 -4.53 2.45
N GLY A 122 -17.41 -3.90 2.27
CA GLY A 122 -17.62 -2.81 1.31
C GLY A 122 -16.80 -1.54 1.61
N ALA A 123 -16.60 -1.19 2.88
CA ALA A 123 -15.81 -0.02 3.26
C ALA A 123 -14.32 -0.18 2.90
N ALA A 124 -13.73 -1.34 3.18
CA ALA A 124 -12.37 -1.66 2.77
C ALA A 124 -12.24 -1.73 1.24
N ALA A 125 -13.27 -2.21 0.54
CA ALA A 125 -13.32 -2.18 -0.93
C ALA A 125 -13.34 -0.74 -1.47
N ALA A 126 -14.04 0.18 -0.81
CA ALA A 126 -14.04 1.60 -1.18
C ALA A 126 -12.64 2.23 -0.98
N LEU A 127 -11.95 1.90 0.12
CA LEU A 127 -10.58 2.35 0.36
C LEU A 127 -9.60 1.82 -0.67
N LEU A 128 -9.68 0.53 -0.98
CA LEU A 128 -8.84 -0.08 -2.01
C LEU A 128 -9.09 0.56 -3.38
N ARG A 129 -10.36 0.78 -3.74
CA ARG A 129 -10.74 1.48 -4.97
C ARG A 129 -10.16 2.88 -5.02
N GLN A 130 -10.33 3.67 -3.96
CA GLN A 130 -9.79 5.02 -3.88
C GLN A 130 -8.26 5.04 -4.00
N PHE A 131 -7.59 4.10 -3.34
CA PHE A 131 -6.15 3.92 -3.43
C PHE A 131 -5.72 3.61 -4.87
N VAL A 132 -6.31 2.58 -5.50
CA VAL A 132 -5.99 2.17 -6.89
C VAL A 132 -6.24 3.33 -7.86
N THR A 133 -7.41 3.98 -7.79
CA THR A 133 -7.76 5.06 -8.72
C THR A 133 -6.87 6.28 -8.55
N ARG A 134 -6.61 6.72 -7.31
CA ARG A 134 -5.83 7.95 -7.07
C ARG A 134 -4.34 7.76 -7.23
N VAL A 135 -3.81 6.62 -6.81
CA VAL A 135 -2.36 6.38 -6.72
C VAL A 135 -1.82 5.68 -7.96
N LEU A 136 -2.52 4.69 -8.49
CA LEU A 136 -2.03 3.88 -9.61
C LEU A 136 -2.58 4.37 -10.96
N LEU A 137 -3.91 4.42 -11.10
CA LEU A 137 -4.55 4.67 -12.39
C LEU A 137 -4.34 6.10 -12.90
N SER A 138 -4.48 7.11 -12.04
CA SER A 138 -4.32 8.51 -12.42
C SER A 138 -2.98 8.79 -13.13
N ARG A 139 -1.91 8.11 -12.71
CA ARG A 139 -0.55 8.30 -13.24
C ARG A 139 -0.32 7.53 -14.54
N ILE A 140 -0.85 6.31 -14.63
CA ILE A 140 -0.78 5.51 -15.87
C ILE A 140 -1.58 6.21 -16.97
N VAL A 141 -2.76 6.75 -16.66
CA VAL A 141 -3.57 7.51 -17.62
C VAL A 141 -2.82 8.73 -18.14
N VAL A 142 -2.10 9.46 -17.28
CA VAL A 142 -1.25 10.59 -17.71
C VAL A 142 -0.16 10.14 -18.70
N VAL A 143 0.44 8.97 -18.50
CA VAL A 143 1.43 8.41 -19.43
C VAL A 143 0.78 8.00 -20.76
N PHE A 144 -0.43 7.45 -20.70
CA PHE A 144 -1.17 6.99 -21.88
C PHE A 144 -1.72 8.14 -22.72
N GLY A 145 -1.75 9.35 -22.17
CA GLY A 145 -2.15 10.57 -22.87
C GLY A 145 -3.63 10.55 -23.26
N ASP A 146 -3.93 11.13 -24.41
CA ASP A 146 -5.31 11.36 -24.87
C ASP A 146 -5.95 10.14 -25.55
N ALA A 147 -5.41 8.94 -25.36
CA ALA A 147 -6.00 7.73 -25.93
C ALA A 147 -7.46 7.56 -25.42
N PRO A 148 -8.45 7.35 -26.31
CA PRO A 148 -9.86 7.28 -25.93
C PRO A 148 -10.19 6.23 -24.86
N ASP A 149 -9.38 5.17 -24.80
CA ASP A 149 -9.49 4.03 -23.89
C ASP A 149 -8.36 3.99 -22.85
N ALA A 150 -7.63 5.11 -22.62
CA ALA A 150 -6.49 5.18 -21.69
C ALA A 150 -6.83 4.65 -20.28
N ALA A 151 -7.99 5.05 -19.74
CA ALA A 151 -8.45 4.59 -18.43
C ALA A 151 -8.66 3.08 -18.39
N LEU A 152 -9.35 2.53 -19.39
CA LEU A 152 -9.63 1.09 -19.46
C LEU A 152 -8.33 0.28 -19.63
N ARG A 153 -7.40 0.77 -20.46
CA ARG A 153 -6.07 0.15 -20.63
C ARG A 153 -5.26 0.16 -19.33
N ALA A 154 -5.29 1.27 -18.59
CA ALA A 154 -4.63 1.39 -17.30
C ALA A 154 -5.24 0.42 -16.27
N GLU A 155 -6.57 0.31 -16.23
CA GLU A 155 -7.29 -0.63 -15.39
C GLU A 155 -6.93 -2.09 -15.72
N ALA A 156 -6.90 -2.44 -17.01
CA ALA A 156 -6.51 -3.77 -17.47
C ALA A 156 -5.07 -4.12 -17.04
N MET A 157 -4.12 -3.20 -17.27
CA MET A 157 -2.73 -3.34 -16.83
C MET A 157 -2.62 -3.60 -15.32
N VAL A 158 -3.26 -2.76 -14.50
CA VAL A 158 -3.23 -2.92 -13.04
C VAL A 158 -3.89 -4.22 -12.59
N SER A 159 -5.01 -4.61 -13.21
CA SER A 159 -5.71 -5.85 -12.89
C SER A 159 -4.83 -7.08 -13.10
N GLN A 160 -4.09 -7.13 -14.20
CA GLN A 160 -3.22 -8.25 -14.53
C GLN A 160 -2.03 -8.34 -13.56
N LEU A 161 -1.41 -7.20 -13.23
CA LEU A 161 -0.31 -7.16 -12.26
C LEU A 161 -0.77 -7.60 -10.86
N ILE A 162 -1.93 -7.13 -10.39
CA ILE A 162 -2.49 -7.54 -9.10
C ILE A 162 -2.82 -9.04 -9.11
N GLY A 163 -3.46 -9.54 -10.17
CA GLY A 163 -3.76 -10.97 -10.30
C GLY A 163 -2.51 -11.85 -10.25
N MET A 164 -1.46 -11.44 -10.98
CA MET A 164 -0.15 -12.09 -10.92
C MET A 164 0.43 -12.06 -9.51
N ALA A 165 0.39 -10.91 -8.81
CA ALA A 165 0.88 -10.80 -7.44
C ALA A 165 0.16 -11.74 -6.47
N VAL A 166 -1.16 -11.86 -6.60
CA VAL A 166 -1.97 -12.76 -5.79
C VAL A 166 -1.53 -14.21 -6.03
N LEU A 167 -1.42 -14.65 -7.28
CA LEU A 167 -1.02 -16.02 -7.60
C LEU A 167 0.42 -16.32 -7.17
N ARG A 168 1.35 -15.38 -7.38
CA ARG A 168 2.78 -15.53 -7.06
C ARG A 168 3.07 -15.46 -5.56
N PHE A 169 2.55 -14.44 -4.86
CA PHE A 169 2.96 -14.15 -3.49
C PHE A 169 1.97 -14.62 -2.41
N VAL A 170 0.70 -14.85 -2.77
CA VAL A 170 -0.34 -15.23 -1.80
C VAL A 170 -0.71 -16.69 -1.93
N VAL A 171 -1.14 -17.10 -3.12
CA VAL A 171 -1.52 -18.49 -3.38
C VAL A 171 -0.28 -19.36 -3.57
N GLN A 172 0.82 -18.76 -4.04
CA GLN A 172 2.10 -19.43 -4.29
C GLN A 172 1.95 -20.61 -5.28
N VAL A 173 1.30 -20.35 -6.41
CA VAL A 173 1.15 -21.34 -7.49
C VAL A 173 2.48 -21.57 -8.21
N GLU A 174 2.90 -22.83 -8.39
CA GLU A 174 4.13 -23.16 -9.12
C GLU A 174 3.90 -23.40 -10.62
N PRO A 175 4.87 -23.07 -11.51
CA PRO A 175 6.20 -22.52 -11.20
C PRO A 175 6.23 -21.00 -11.00
N LEU A 176 5.06 -20.33 -11.02
CA LEU A 176 4.97 -18.86 -10.96
C LEU A 176 5.52 -18.29 -9.64
N ALA A 177 5.39 -19.01 -8.53
CA ALA A 177 5.87 -18.57 -7.22
C ALA A 177 7.40 -18.55 -7.15
N SER A 178 8.05 -19.57 -7.71
CA SER A 178 9.51 -19.74 -7.64
C SER A 178 10.28 -19.16 -8.83
N ALA A 179 9.62 -18.85 -9.94
CA ALA A 179 10.26 -18.24 -11.12
C ALA A 179 11.07 -16.99 -10.75
N SER A 180 12.22 -16.81 -11.38
CA SER A 180 13.05 -15.61 -11.22
C SER A 180 12.32 -14.36 -11.71
N GLU A 181 12.72 -13.19 -11.20
CA GLU A 181 12.14 -11.93 -11.67
C GLU A 181 12.34 -11.74 -13.18
N GLU A 182 13.48 -12.15 -13.73
CA GLU A 182 13.77 -12.09 -15.16
C GLU A 182 12.82 -12.96 -15.99
N GLU A 183 12.52 -14.18 -15.54
CA GLU A 183 11.56 -15.05 -16.23
C GLU A 183 10.15 -14.42 -16.24
N ILE A 184 9.74 -13.83 -15.12
CA ILE A 184 8.43 -13.13 -15.03
C ILE A 184 8.42 -11.91 -15.94
N VAL A 185 9.48 -11.12 -15.94
CA VAL A 185 9.59 -9.91 -16.75
C VAL A 185 9.57 -10.26 -18.24
N ALA A 186 10.33 -11.26 -18.66
CA ALA A 186 10.34 -11.72 -20.05
C ALA A 186 8.97 -12.26 -20.50
N LEU A 187 8.23 -12.94 -19.61
CA LEU A 187 6.93 -13.52 -19.92
C LEU A 187 5.79 -12.48 -19.92
N ILE A 188 5.76 -11.62 -18.91
CA ILE A 188 4.63 -10.72 -18.63
C ILE A 188 4.84 -9.32 -19.20
N GLY A 189 6.10 -8.86 -19.32
CA GLY A 189 6.46 -7.55 -19.88
C GLY A 189 5.80 -7.28 -21.23
N PRO A 190 5.91 -8.19 -22.23
CA PRO A 190 5.28 -8.02 -23.53
C PRO A 190 3.75 -7.93 -23.47
N VAL A 191 3.09 -8.64 -22.53
CA VAL A 191 1.64 -8.59 -22.37
C VAL A 191 1.22 -7.24 -21.78
N ILE A 192 1.94 -6.77 -20.77
CA ILE A 192 1.72 -5.45 -20.17
C ILE A 192 1.97 -4.33 -21.20
N GLN A 193 2.96 -4.49 -22.08
CA GLN A 193 3.24 -3.56 -23.17
C GLN A 193 2.07 -3.39 -24.14
N GLN A 194 1.24 -4.42 -24.35
CA GLN A 194 0.06 -4.33 -25.24
C GLN A 194 -1.01 -3.35 -24.75
N TYR A 195 -1.03 -3.05 -23.44
CA TYR A 195 -1.95 -2.05 -22.89
C TYR A 195 -1.46 -0.62 -23.13
N VAL A 196 -0.17 -0.41 -23.39
CA VAL A 196 0.36 0.92 -23.73
C VAL A 196 -0.22 1.31 -25.09
N PRO A 197 -0.94 2.46 -25.20
CA PRO A 197 -1.46 2.89 -26.49
C PRO A 197 -0.32 3.10 -27.50
N PRO A 198 -0.57 2.93 -28.81
CA PRO A 198 0.36 3.39 -29.83
C PRO A 198 0.56 4.91 -29.73
N SER A 199 1.64 5.41 -30.34
CA SER A 199 1.92 6.85 -30.43
C SER A 199 1.07 7.52 -31.49
#